data_AF-A0A963Z700-F1
#
_entry.id   AF-A0A963Z700-F1
#
_cell.length_a   1.000
_cell.length_b   1.000
_cell.length_c   1.000
_cell.angle_alpha   90.00
_cell.angle_beta   90.00
_cell.angle_gamma   90.00
#
_symmetry.space_group_name_H-M   'P 1'
#
loop_
_entity.id
_entity.type
_entity.pdbx_description
1 polymer ?
#
loop_
_entity_poly.entity_id
_entity_poly.type
_entity_poly.pdbx_seq_one_letter_code
_entity_poly.pdbx_strand_id
1 'polypeptide(L)'
;MTGSYPRTEVLPGPERRRRWSVAEKLAMVDETREPGATVSLVARRRGVSPNQLFTWRRLAEQGALTATQAEEEVVPASAFRAQQDMIRELQRLMGKKTLETEILKEALEVATDFKKTAVAAAVAATRQFPMTAVCETLGVARSNVARRVVQGPSKRQGRPAQPEEPLVSEIMAVIAEMPSYDYPRVWAVLRRRSEARGAPSANRKRVYRIMKKHGLLLQKHAGGHAERQHDGRVAVEQSNLRWCSDGFEFACDNAERVRVAFALDCCDREAMSHVATTAGIKSDDIRDLMVTAVDQRFSRLNRLPTTIEWLTDNGSCYTAADTRRFAREIGLLSLHTPIESPQSNGMAEAFERTFKRDYVAFNPKPDAATVIQSLPIWFEHYNALHPHRALGYRSPREFIALKANPTGEVALSEN
;
A
#
# COMPACT_ATOMS: atom_id res chain seq x y z
N MET A 1 -100.24 -64.68 -58.58
CA MET A 1 -101.40 -64.00 -57.96
C MET A 1 -100.98 -62.60 -57.57
N THR A 2 -101.72 -61.63 -58.07
CA THR A 2 -101.54 -60.18 -58.00
C THR A 2 -101.77 -59.61 -56.60
N GLY A 3 -100.99 -58.59 -56.21
CA GLY A 3 -101.25 -57.73 -55.06
C GLY A 3 -100.59 -56.36 -55.29
N SER A 4 -101.41 -55.34 -55.51
CA SER A 4 -101.08 -53.96 -55.90
C SER A 4 -100.84 -53.03 -54.70
N TYR A 5 -100.25 -51.86 -55.02
CA TYR A 5 -100.23 -50.55 -54.31
C TYR A 5 -99.02 -50.23 -53.41
N PRO A 6 -98.68 -48.93 -53.22
CA PRO A 6 -98.80 -47.76 -54.11
C PRO A 6 -97.50 -46.90 -54.16
N ARG A 7 -97.45 -45.99 -55.12
CA ARG A 7 -96.51 -44.86 -55.20
C ARG A 7 -96.91 -43.81 -54.15
N THR A 8 -95.97 -43.32 -53.35
CA THR A 8 -96.16 -42.12 -52.52
C THR A 8 -95.04 -41.14 -52.83
N GLU A 9 -95.39 -40.07 -53.54
CA GLU A 9 -94.60 -38.85 -53.64
C GLU A 9 -94.66 -38.10 -52.31
N VAL A 10 -93.50 -37.66 -51.80
CA VAL A 10 -93.43 -36.66 -50.74
C VAL A 10 -92.55 -35.51 -51.23
N LEU A 11 -93.18 -34.35 -51.36
CA LEU A 11 -92.63 -33.06 -51.78
C LEU A 11 -91.64 -32.49 -50.75
N PRO A 12 -90.62 -31.72 -51.16
CA PRO A 12 -89.62 -31.16 -50.27
C PRO A 12 -90.16 -29.91 -49.55
N GLY A 13 -90.20 -29.95 -48.22
CA GLY A 13 -90.41 -28.76 -47.37
C GLY A 13 -89.08 -28.25 -46.79
N PRO A 14 -88.98 -26.97 -46.38
CA PRO A 14 -87.72 -26.37 -45.93
C PRO A 14 -87.30 -26.97 -44.57
N GLU A 15 -86.08 -27.48 -44.46
CA GLU A 15 -85.47 -27.95 -43.21
C GLU A 15 -85.47 -26.84 -42.14
N ARG A 16 -86.47 -26.84 -41.25
CA ARG A 16 -86.40 -26.09 -40.00
C ARG A 16 -85.46 -26.85 -39.05
N ARG A 17 -84.21 -26.41 -38.93
CA ARG A 17 -83.28 -26.89 -37.88
C ARG A 17 -83.92 -26.67 -36.50
N ARG A 18 -84.36 -27.76 -35.87
CA ARG A 18 -84.92 -27.75 -34.51
C ARG A 18 -83.84 -27.26 -33.54
N ARG A 19 -84.12 -26.18 -32.79
CA ARG A 19 -83.24 -25.66 -31.73
C ARG A 19 -83.65 -26.28 -30.39
N TRP A 20 -82.67 -26.75 -29.64
CA TRP A 20 -82.84 -27.37 -28.32
C TRP A 20 -82.34 -26.42 -27.24
N SER A 21 -83.14 -26.21 -26.20
CA SER A 21 -82.75 -25.46 -25.00
C SER A 21 -81.67 -26.22 -24.22
N VAL A 22 -80.93 -25.51 -23.35
CA VAL A 22 -79.88 -26.12 -22.52
C VAL A 22 -80.46 -27.17 -21.57
N ALA A 23 -81.64 -26.91 -20.99
CA ALA A 23 -82.35 -27.86 -20.14
C ALA A 23 -82.73 -29.15 -20.89
N GLU A 24 -83.20 -29.03 -22.14
CA GLU A 24 -83.51 -30.19 -22.98
C GLU A 24 -82.24 -30.98 -23.35
N LYS A 25 -81.12 -30.29 -23.63
CA LYS A 25 -79.84 -30.97 -23.91
C LYS A 25 -79.34 -31.74 -22.70
N LEU A 26 -79.41 -31.17 -21.49
CA LEU A 26 -79.00 -31.84 -20.25
C LEU A 26 -79.89 -33.03 -19.94
N ALA A 27 -81.21 -32.88 -20.05
CA ALA A 27 -82.15 -33.99 -19.85
C ALA A 27 -81.87 -35.17 -20.80
N MET A 28 -81.54 -34.88 -22.07
CA MET A 28 -81.17 -35.92 -23.03
C MET A 28 -79.79 -36.55 -22.73
N VAL A 29 -78.82 -35.77 -22.22
CA VAL A 29 -77.52 -36.30 -21.78
C VAL A 29 -77.69 -37.20 -20.56
N ASP A 30 -78.51 -36.82 -19.59
CA ASP A 30 -78.79 -37.62 -18.40
C ASP A 30 -79.54 -38.92 -18.75
N GLU A 31 -80.47 -38.87 -19.72
CA GLU A 31 -81.13 -40.08 -20.26
C GLU A 31 -80.10 -41.08 -20.87
N THR A 32 -78.92 -40.63 -21.33
CA THR A 32 -77.84 -41.54 -21.78
C THR A 32 -77.00 -42.16 -20.66
N ARG A 33 -77.22 -41.76 -19.41
CA ARG A 33 -76.51 -42.25 -18.23
C ARG A 33 -77.33 -43.28 -17.44
N GLU A 34 -78.61 -43.41 -17.75
CA GLU A 34 -79.49 -44.42 -17.15
C GLU A 34 -79.02 -45.86 -17.47
N PRO A 35 -79.05 -46.79 -16.50
CA PRO A 35 -78.63 -48.17 -16.71
C PRO A 35 -79.41 -48.84 -17.86
N GLY A 36 -78.70 -49.36 -18.86
CA GLY A 36 -79.29 -50.02 -20.04
C GLY A 36 -79.62 -49.10 -21.22
N ALA A 37 -79.47 -47.78 -21.07
CA ALA A 37 -79.61 -46.84 -22.19
C ALA A 37 -78.32 -46.73 -23.01
N THR A 38 -78.44 -46.71 -24.34
CA THR A 38 -77.32 -46.40 -25.25
C THR A 38 -77.54 -45.07 -25.95
N VAL A 39 -76.47 -44.34 -26.27
CA VAL A 39 -76.54 -43.02 -26.91
C VAL A 39 -77.35 -43.06 -28.21
N SER A 40 -77.18 -44.13 -28.99
CA SER A 40 -77.93 -44.36 -30.24
C SER A 40 -79.43 -44.59 -30.03
N LEU A 41 -79.82 -45.24 -28.92
CA LEU A 41 -81.23 -45.47 -28.57
C LEU A 41 -81.91 -44.15 -28.18
N VAL A 42 -81.26 -43.34 -27.33
CA VAL A 42 -81.76 -42.04 -26.88
C VAL A 42 -81.84 -41.05 -28.05
N ALA A 43 -80.82 -41.04 -28.93
CA ALA A 43 -80.79 -40.25 -30.15
C ALA A 43 -81.99 -40.53 -31.07
N ARG A 44 -82.31 -41.81 -31.31
CA ARG A 44 -83.47 -42.20 -32.13
C ARG A 44 -84.79 -41.80 -31.49
N ARG A 45 -84.96 -42.01 -30.17
CA ARG A 45 -86.19 -41.67 -29.43
C ARG A 45 -86.47 -40.16 -29.42
N ARG A 46 -85.42 -39.33 -29.34
CA ARG A 46 -85.53 -37.87 -29.27
C ARG A 46 -85.40 -37.18 -30.63
N GLY A 47 -85.11 -37.93 -31.70
CA GLY A 47 -84.94 -37.40 -33.05
C GLY A 47 -83.71 -36.49 -33.19
N VAL A 48 -82.61 -36.81 -32.49
CA VAL A 48 -81.34 -36.07 -32.50
C VAL A 48 -80.25 -36.95 -33.10
N SER A 49 -79.23 -36.37 -33.74
CA SER A 49 -78.11 -37.17 -34.25
C SER A 49 -77.24 -37.69 -33.09
N PRO A 50 -76.77 -38.96 -33.13
CA PRO A 50 -75.90 -39.51 -32.09
C PRO A 50 -74.64 -38.65 -31.84
N ASN A 51 -74.05 -38.08 -32.89
CA ASN A 51 -72.88 -37.20 -32.78
C ASN A 51 -73.15 -35.92 -31.97
N GLN A 52 -74.34 -35.33 -32.09
CA GLN A 52 -74.72 -34.16 -31.27
C GLN A 52 -74.82 -34.52 -29.80
N LEU A 53 -75.42 -35.67 -29.49
CA LEU A 53 -75.50 -36.19 -28.12
C LEU A 53 -74.14 -36.53 -27.52
N PHE A 54 -73.20 -37.11 -28.28
CA PHE A 54 -71.82 -37.31 -27.83
C PHE A 54 -71.11 -35.98 -27.55
N THR A 55 -71.33 -34.98 -28.40
CA THR A 55 -70.75 -33.64 -28.24
C THR A 55 -71.30 -32.96 -26.99
N TRP A 56 -72.62 -33.04 -26.76
CA TRP A 56 -73.25 -32.49 -25.55
C TRP A 56 -72.80 -33.25 -24.29
N ARG A 57 -72.70 -34.58 -24.32
CA ARG A 57 -72.20 -35.36 -23.18
C ARG A 57 -70.78 -34.95 -22.79
N ARG A 58 -69.89 -34.77 -23.77
CA ARG A 58 -68.52 -34.27 -23.55
C ARG A 58 -68.50 -32.85 -22.98
N LEU A 59 -69.33 -31.94 -23.50
CA LEU A 59 -69.43 -30.57 -22.99
C LEU A 59 -70.01 -30.50 -21.57
N ALA A 60 -70.87 -31.45 -21.19
CA ALA A 60 -71.44 -31.56 -19.85
C ALA A 60 -70.42 -32.08 -18.84
N GLU A 61 -69.61 -33.08 -19.22
CA GLU A 61 -68.50 -33.58 -18.40
C GLU A 61 -67.41 -32.53 -18.15
N GLN A 62 -67.27 -31.57 -19.07
CA GLN A 62 -66.34 -30.43 -18.95
C GLN A 62 -66.95 -29.21 -18.23
N GLY A 63 -68.20 -29.31 -17.74
CA GLY A 63 -68.90 -28.21 -17.05
C GLY A 63 -69.34 -27.05 -17.96
N ALA A 64 -69.07 -27.12 -19.27
CA ALA A 64 -69.30 -26.03 -20.23
C ALA A 64 -70.77 -25.85 -20.64
N LEU A 65 -71.62 -26.88 -20.46
CA LEU A 65 -73.06 -26.78 -20.79
C LEU A 65 -73.87 -25.99 -19.75
N THR A 66 -73.44 -25.95 -18.49
CA THR A 66 -74.15 -25.31 -17.37
C THR A 66 -73.73 -23.85 -17.17
N ALA A 67 -72.54 -23.47 -17.66
CA ALA A 67 -71.94 -22.15 -17.48
C ALA A 67 -72.53 -21.02 -18.37
N THR A 68 -73.64 -21.27 -19.07
CA THR A 68 -74.33 -20.20 -19.83
C THR A 68 -75.35 -19.42 -19.00
N GLN A 69 -75.54 -19.76 -17.72
CA GLN A 69 -76.43 -19.03 -16.80
C GLN A 69 -75.71 -18.27 -15.67
N ALA A 70 -74.46 -18.60 -15.36
CA ALA A 70 -73.63 -17.80 -14.45
C ALA A 70 -72.65 -17.00 -15.31
N GLU A 71 -72.69 -15.67 -15.23
CA GLU A 71 -71.75 -14.75 -15.91
C GLU A 71 -70.32 -14.85 -15.35
N GLU A 72 -69.82 -16.06 -15.07
CA GLU A 72 -68.44 -16.31 -14.68
C GLU A 72 -67.58 -16.55 -15.92
N GLU A 73 -66.58 -15.70 -16.10
CA GLU A 73 -65.60 -15.79 -17.19
C GLU A 73 -64.81 -17.10 -17.07
N VAL A 74 -65.00 -18.01 -18.05
CA VAL A 74 -64.37 -19.33 -18.03
C VAL A 74 -62.91 -19.22 -18.47
N VAL A 75 -61.99 -19.30 -17.50
CA VAL A 75 -60.56 -19.41 -17.78
C VAL A 75 -60.25 -20.83 -18.29
N PRO A 76 -59.55 -20.99 -19.43
CA PRO A 76 -59.14 -22.32 -19.91
C PRO A 76 -58.35 -23.07 -18.83
N ALA A 77 -58.59 -24.38 -18.68
CA ALA A 77 -57.91 -25.21 -17.68
C ALA A 77 -56.36 -25.16 -17.78
N SER A 78 -55.82 -24.86 -18.97
CA SER A 78 -54.40 -24.63 -19.20
C SER A 78 -53.89 -23.33 -18.55
N ALA A 79 -54.66 -22.24 -18.65
CA ALA A 79 -54.32 -20.95 -18.06
C ALA A 79 -54.41 -21.00 -16.52
N PHE A 80 -55.41 -21.69 -15.97
CA PHE A 80 -55.49 -21.93 -14.52
C PHE A 80 -54.30 -22.75 -13.99
N ARG A 81 -53.90 -23.82 -14.70
CA ARG A 81 -52.70 -24.61 -14.32
C ARG A 81 -51.42 -23.77 -14.39
N ALA A 82 -51.25 -22.98 -15.45
CA ALA A 82 -50.10 -22.08 -15.58
C ALA A 82 -50.04 -21.04 -14.44
N GLN A 83 -51.20 -20.50 -14.03
CA GLN A 83 -51.28 -19.61 -12.87
C GLN A 83 -50.96 -20.33 -11.56
N GLN A 84 -51.45 -21.57 -11.37
CA GLN A 84 -51.10 -22.37 -10.19
C GLN A 84 -49.60 -22.68 -10.12
N ASP A 85 -48.96 -23.00 -11.25
CA ASP A 85 -47.52 -23.25 -11.31
C ASP A 85 -46.72 -21.97 -11.04
N MET A 86 -47.17 -20.81 -11.55
CA MET A 86 -46.58 -19.51 -11.22
C MET A 86 -46.71 -19.20 -9.72
N ILE A 87 -47.87 -19.45 -9.12
CA ILE A 87 -48.07 -19.26 -7.67
C ILE A 87 -47.12 -20.13 -6.87
N ARG A 88 -46.94 -21.40 -7.24
CA ARG A 88 -45.97 -22.30 -6.57
C ARG A 88 -44.54 -21.80 -6.72
N GLU A 89 -44.15 -21.32 -7.90
CA GLU A 89 -42.81 -20.79 -8.13
C GLU A 89 -42.57 -19.49 -7.35
N LEU A 90 -43.55 -18.59 -7.31
CA LEU A 90 -43.49 -17.38 -6.49
C LEU A 90 -43.40 -17.71 -5.01
N GLN A 91 -44.18 -18.67 -4.52
CA GLN A 91 -44.08 -19.16 -3.14
C GLN A 91 -42.69 -19.73 -2.84
N ARG A 92 -42.09 -20.47 -3.78
CA ARG A 92 -40.73 -21.00 -3.65
C ARG A 92 -39.68 -19.89 -3.59
N LEU A 93 -39.78 -18.89 -4.48
CA LEU A 93 -38.88 -17.73 -4.50
C LEU A 93 -39.01 -16.87 -3.24
N MET A 94 -40.24 -16.64 -2.78
CA MET A 94 -40.50 -15.96 -1.51
C MET A 94 -39.87 -16.70 -0.35
N GLY A 95 -40.05 -18.02 -0.24
CA GLY A 95 -39.42 -18.82 0.81
C GLY A 95 -37.89 -18.73 0.79
N LYS A 96 -37.26 -18.76 -0.39
CA LYS A 96 -35.81 -18.57 -0.54
C LYS A 96 -35.38 -17.17 -0.08
N LYS A 97 -36.10 -16.12 -0.47
CA LYS A 97 -35.76 -14.74 -0.10
C LYS A 97 -35.95 -14.48 1.38
N THR A 98 -37.00 -15.03 2.00
CA THR A 98 -37.21 -14.95 3.44
C THR A 98 -36.05 -15.61 4.20
N LEU A 99 -35.61 -16.78 3.75
CA LEU A 99 -34.45 -17.46 4.35
C LEU A 99 -33.17 -16.62 4.23
N GLU A 100 -32.88 -16.06 3.05
CA GLU A 100 -31.75 -15.14 2.83
C GLU A 100 -31.82 -13.94 3.79
N THR A 101 -33.00 -13.33 3.99
CA THR A 101 -33.15 -12.19 4.89
C THR A 101 -32.93 -12.54 6.35
N GLU A 102 -33.41 -13.68 6.82
CA GLU A 102 -33.19 -14.13 8.20
C GLU A 102 -31.72 -14.46 8.46
N ILE A 103 -31.05 -15.10 7.50
CA ILE A 103 -29.60 -15.34 7.57
C ILE A 103 -28.82 -14.02 7.64
N LEU A 104 -29.22 -13.00 6.86
CA LEU A 104 -28.55 -11.69 6.87
C LEU A 104 -28.78 -10.92 8.18
N LYS A 105 -29.96 -11.05 8.80
CA LYS A 105 -30.23 -10.47 10.13
C LYS A 105 -29.35 -11.12 11.19
N GLU A 106 -29.34 -12.45 11.26
CA GLU A 106 -28.48 -13.20 12.19
C GLU A 106 -27.00 -12.87 11.95
N ALA A 107 -26.59 -12.76 10.68
CA ALA A 107 -25.24 -12.35 10.33
C ALA A 107 -24.88 -10.97 10.88
N LEU A 108 -25.83 -10.04 10.95
CA LEU A 108 -25.62 -8.71 11.51
C LEU A 108 -25.51 -8.74 13.04
N GLU A 109 -26.29 -9.59 13.71
CA GLU A 109 -26.25 -9.75 15.17
C GLU A 109 -24.97 -10.43 15.64
N VAL A 110 -24.51 -11.45 14.92
CA VAL A 110 -23.33 -12.25 15.29
C VAL A 110 -22.02 -11.63 14.77
N ALA A 111 -22.08 -10.62 13.90
CA ALA A 111 -20.89 -10.01 13.32
C ALA A 111 -20.00 -9.31 14.37
N THR A 112 -18.89 -9.96 14.72
CA THR A 112 -17.79 -9.35 15.49
C THR A 112 -16.61 -8.89 14.60
N ASP A 113 -16.62 -9.24 13.31
CA ASP A 113 -15.58 -8.91 12.30
C ASP A 113 -16.28 -8.68 10.94
N PHE A 114 -15.72 -7.82 10.08
CA PHE A 114 -16.23 -7.51 8.74
C PHE A 114 -15.92 -8.59 7.70
N LYS A 115 -15.14 -9.62 8.04
CA LYS A 115 -14.84 -10.72 7.12
C LYS A 115 -16.04 -11.64 6.97
N LYS A 116 -16.63 -11.67 5.76
CA LYS A 116 -17.72 -12.60 5.37
C LYS A 116 -17.51 -14.04 5.83
N THR A 117 -16.28 -14.56 5.73
CA THR A 117 -15.97 -15.94 6.16
C THR A 117 -15.97 -16.16 7.68
N ALA A 118 -15.70 -15.11 8.47
CA ALA A 118 -15.79 -15.17 9.92
C ALA A 118 -17.27 -15.11 10.35
N VAL A 119 -18.03 -14.16 9.78
CA VAL A 119 -19.48 -14.04 9.97
C VAL A 119 -20.20 -15.33 9.58
N ALA A 120 -19.91 -15.88 8.40
CA ALA A 120 -20.50 -17.14 7.96
C ALA A 120 -20.17 -18.33 8.88
N ALA A 121 -18.96 -18.38 9.43
CA ALA A 121 -18.59 -19.41 10.40
C ALA A 121 -19.35 -19.24 11.71
N ALA A 122 -19.56 -18.01 12.16
CA ALA A 122 -20.29 -17.72 13.38
C ALA A 122 -21.80 -18.02 13.23
N VAL A 123 -22.44 -17.58 12.14
CA VAL A 123 -23.83 -17.93 11.81
C VAL A 123 -23.99 -19.44 11.61
N ALA A 124 -23.05 -20.11 10.92
CA ALA A 124 -23.12 -21.56 10.78
C ALA A 124 -22.92 -22.30 12.12
N ALA A 125 -22.21 -21.70 13.07
CA ALA A 125 -22.00 -22.27 14.41
C ALA A 125 -23.26 -22.22 15.29
N THR A 126 -24.19 -21.28 15.05
CA THR A 126 -25.49 -21.23 15.77
C THR A 126 -26.41 -22.40 15.41
N ARG A 127 -26.12 -23.09 14.28
CA ARG A 127 -26.88 -24.24 13.75
C ARG A 127 -28.37 -23.96 13.46
N GLN A 128 -28.77 -22.69 13.45
CA GLN A 128 -30.14 -22.28 13.12
C GLN A 128 -30.46 -22.43 11.62
N PHE A 129 -29.44 -22.28 10.76
CA PHE A 129 -29.59 -22.32 9.30
C PHE A 129 -28.71 -23.40 8.66
N PRO A 130 -29.13 -24.01 7.55
CA PRO A 130 -28.28 -24.93 6.80
C PRO A 130 -27.01 -24.24 6.32
N MET A 131 -25.84 -24.86 6.54
CA MET A 131 -24.54 -24.28 6.15
C MET A 131 -24.47 -23.94 4.65
N THR A 132 -25.15 -24.69 3.79
CA THR A 132 -25.27 -24.37 2.35
C THR A 132 -25.96 -23.03 2.12
N ALA A 133 -27.11 -22.81 2.75
CA ALA A 133 -27.86 -21.55 2.64
C ALA A 133 -27.05 -20.37 3.21
N VAL A 134 -26.36 -20.56 4.33
CA VAL A 134 -25.46 -19.53 4.91
C VAL A 134 -24.33 -19.18 3.95
N CYS A 135 -23.69 -20.19 3.36
CA CYS A 135 -22.57 -20.00 2.43
C CYS A 135 -23.01 -19.34 1.12
N GLU A 136 -24.16 -19.72 0.57
CA GLU A 136 -24.75 -19.11 -0.62
C GLU A 136 -25.14 -17.65 -0.37
N THR A 137 -25.84 -17.39 0.73
CA THR A 137 -26.31 -16.04 1.11
C THR A 137 -25.13 -15.07 1.32
N LEU A 138 -24.07 -15.53 1.98
CA LEU A 138 -22.89 -14.70 2.27
C LEU A 138 -21.82 -14.74 1.17
N GLY A 139 -22.01 -15.57 0.13
CA GLY A 139 -21.08 -15.70 -1.00
C GLY A 139 -19.70 -16.24 -0.61
N VAL A 140 -19.65 -17.29 0.22
CA VAL A 140 -18.40 -17.89 0.71
C VAL A 140 -18.34 -19.40 0.44
N ALA A 141 -17.12 -19.93 0.30
CA ALA A 141 -16.92 -21.36 0.04
C ALA A 141 -17.25 -22.21 1.28
N ARG A 142 -18.15 -23.19 1.13
CA ARG A 142 -18.57 -24.13 2.18
C ARG A 142 -17.42 -24.85 2.87
N SER A 143 -16.42 -25.29 2.12
CA SER A 143 -15.24 -26.00 2.65
C SER A 143 -14.43 -25.14 3.63
N ASN A 144 -14.31 -23.83 3.35
CA ASN A 144 -13.60 -22.89 4.21
C ASN A 144 -14.37 -22.63 5.51
N VAL A 145 -15.70 -22.42 5.41
CA VAL A 145 -16.57 -22.22 6.58
C VAL A 145 -16.56 -23.46 7.48
N ALA A 146 -16.75 -24.66 6.91
CA ALA A 146 -16.71 -25.91 7.66
C ALA A 146 -15.39 -26.10 8.42
N ARG A 147 -14.25 -25.82 7.76
CA ARG A 147 -12.93 -25.88 8.41
C ARG A 147 -12.80 -24.88 9.56
N ARG A 148 -13.33 -23.66 9.40
CA ARG A 148 -13.25 -22.60 10.41
C ARG A 148 -14.13 -22.86 11.62
N VAL A 149 -15.32 -23.44 11.44
CA VAL A 149 -16.19 -23.85 12.55
C VAL A 149 -15.49 -24.88 13.45
N VAL A 150 -14.69 -25.78 12.86
CA VAL A 150 -13.99 -26.84 13.61
C VAL A 150 -12.65 -26.37 14.20
N GLN A 151 -11.82 -25.69 13.41
CA GLN A 151 -10.43 -25.37 13.78
C GLN A 151 -10.27 -23.97 14.42
N GLY A 152 -11.32 -23.15 14.42
CA GLY A 152 -11.23 -21.75 14.78
C GLY A 152 -10.39 -20.91 13.80
N PRO A 153 -10.19 -19.61 14.09
CA PRO A 153 -9.37 -18.75 13.24
C PRO A 153 -7.90 -19.16 13.29
N SER A 154 -7.36 -19.60 12.15
CA SER A 154 -5.92 -19.85 11.99
C SER A 154 -5.13 -18.57 12.22
N LYS A 155 -4.20 -18.58 13.20
CA LYS A 155 -3.16 -17.55 13.31
C LYS A 155 -2.25 -17.68 12.09
N ARG A 156 -2.03 -16.58 11.36
CA ARG A 156 -1.01 -16.53 10.31
C ARG A 156 0.34 -16.83 10.93
N GLN A 157 0.90 -18.01 10.67
CA GLN A 157 2.30 -18.27 10.96
C GLN A 157 3.12 -17.42 9.98
N GLY A 158 3.78 -16.39 10.50
CA GLY A 158 4.73 -15.60 9.74
C GLY A 158 6.01 -16.38 9.47
N ARG A 159 6.93 -15.77 8.71
CA ARG A 159 8.28 -16.31 8.50
C ARG A 159 8.98 -16.51 9.86
N PRO A 160 9.78 -17.58 10.06
CA PRO A 160 10.59 -17.75 11.26
C PRO A 160 11.45 -16.51 11.52
N ALA A 161 11.65 -16.17 12.81
CA ALA A 161 12.52 -15.08 13.18
C ALA A 161 13.95 -15.37 12.70
N GLN A 162 14.55 -14.45 11.95
CA GLN A 162 15.97 -14.53 11.62
C GLN A 162 16.81 -14.34 12.89
N PRO A 163 17.98 -14.99 13.03
CA PRO A 163 18.85 -14.78 14.17
C PRO A 163 19.22 -13.29 14.29
N GLU A 164 18.86 -12.68 15.42
CA GLU A 164 19.08 -11.25 15.66
C GLU A 164 20.43 -10.98 16.35
N GLU A 165 20.94 -11.94 17.14
CA GLU A 165 22.14 -11.77 17.98
C GLU A 165 23.39 -11.26 17.23
N PRO A 166 23.79 -11.82 16.06
CA PRO A 166 24.99 -11.33 15.38
C PRO A 166 24.86 -9.88 14.92
N LEU A 167 23.66 -9.49 14.46
CA LEU A 167 23.39 -8.14 13.98
C LEU A 167 23.31 -7.14 15.14
N VAL A 168 22.82 -7.55 16.32
CA VAL A 168 22.83 -6.72 17.53
C VAL A 168 24.28 -6.41 17.93
N SER A 169 25.16 -7.42 17.95
CA SER A 169 26.58 -7.21 18.26
C SER A 169 27.27 -6.28 17.26
N GLU A 170 26.99 -6.43 15.96
CA GLU A 170 27.52 -5.52 14.94
C GLU A 170 27.01 -4.07 15.12
N ILE A 171 25.72 -3.89 15.45
CA ILE A 171 25.15 -2.57 15.76
C ILE A 171 25.84 -1.96 16.99
N MET A 172 26.01 -2.74 18.06
CA MET A 172 26.67 -2.26 19.29
C MET A 172 28.11 -1.84 19.03
N ALA A 173 28.85 -2.57 18.20
CA ALA A 173 30.21 -2.19 17.83
C ALA A 173 30.26 -0.84 17.11
N VAL A 174 29.33 -0.58 16.18
CA VAL A 174 29.24 0.73 15.49
C VAL A 174 28.90 1.86 16.47
N ILE A 175 27.99 1.62 17.41
CA ILE A 175 27.60 2.62 18.41
C ILE A 175 28.73 2.88 19.41
N ALA A 176 29.51 1.86 19.77
CA ALA A 176 30.67 2.01 20.65
C ALA A 176 31.74 2.92 20.03
N GLU A 177 31.96 2.81 18.72
CA GLU A 177 32.85 3.71 17.98
C GLU A 177 32.24 5.11 17.80
N MET A 178 30.94 5.18 17.43
CA MET A 178 30.25 6.42 17.11
C MET A 178 28.90 6.52 17.87
N PRO A 179 28.89 6.98 19.13
CA PRO A 179 27.70 6.98 19.98
C PRO A 179 26.56 7.87 19.48
N SER A 180 26.88 8.90 18.70
CA SER A 180 25.93 9.86 18.16
C SER A 180 25.23 9.41 16.87
N TYR A 181 25.53 8.21 16.35
CA TYR A 181 24.97 7.73 15.10
C TYR A 181 23.52 7.28 15.28
N ASP A 182 22.64 7.86 14.48
CA ASP A 182 21.28 7.41 14.32
C ASP A 182 21.20 6.13 13.47
N TYR A 183 20.06 5.45 13.51
CA TYR A 183 19.87 4.20 12.79
C TYR A 183 20.20 4.23 11.28
N PRO A 184 20.00 5.34 10.52
CA PRO A 184 20.44 5.44 9.14
C PRO A 184 21.96 5.40 8.98
N ARG A 185 22.70 6.11 9.84
CA ARG A 185 24.18 6.09 9.81
C ARG A 185 24.71 4.72 10.24
N VAL A 186 24.14 4.13 11.29
CA VAL A 186 24.47 2.75 11.69
C VAL A 186 24.24 1.79 10.53
N TRP A 187 23.08 1.85 9.87
CA TRP A 187 22.79 1.04 8.69
C TRP A 187 23.81 1.23 7.57
N ALA A 188 24.23 2.46 7.29
CA ALA A 188 25.22 2.75 6.25
C ALA A 188 26.57 2.12 6.54
N VAL A 189 27.06 2.22 7.79
CA VAL A 189 28.30 1.58 8.23
C VAL A 189 28.20 0.06 8.13
N LEU A 190 27.09 -0.54 8.58
CA LEU A 190 26.86 -1.98 8.48
C LEU A 190 26.79 -2.47 7.03
N ARG A 191 26.15 -1.69 6.16
CA ARG A 191 26.08 -1.98 4.73
C ARG A 191 27.48 -2.00 4.13
N ARG A 192 28.29 -0.98 4.37
CA ARG A 192 29.69 -0.90 3.91
C ARG A 192 30.52 -2.07 4.41
N ARG A 193 30.42 -2.40 5.70
CA ARG A 193 31.10 -3.57 6.30
C ARG A 193 30.64 -4.89 5.68
N SER A 194 29.39 -4.99 5.25
CA SER A 194 28.85 -6.19 4.59
C SER A 194 29.34 -6.29 3.14
N GLU A 195 29.31 -5.18 2.39
CA GLU A 195 29.82 -5.09 1.02
C GLU A 195 31.31 -5.43 0.95
N ALA A 196 32.13 -4.90 1.86
CA ALA A 196 33.55 -5.23 1.97
C ALA A 196 33.82 -6.72 2.25
N ARG A 197 32.88 -7.41 2.91
CA ARG A 197 32.94 -8.86 3.19
C ARG A 197 32.30 -9.72 2.10
N GLY A 198 31.71 -9.12 1.06
CA GLY A 198 30.90 -9.84 0.05
C GLY A 198 29.64 -10.48 0.62
N ALA A 199 29.12 -9.97 1.74
CA ALA A 199 27.98 -10.51 2.46
C ALA A 199 26.69 -9.71 2.22
N PRO A 200 25.50 -10.32 2.31
CA PRO A 200 24.24 -9.61 2.16
C PRO A 200 24.04 -8.58 3.29
N SER A 201 23.74 -7.34 2.91
CA SER A 201 23.51 -6.26 3.89
C SER A 201 22.15 -6.38 4.57
N ALA A 202 22.09 -5.96 5.85
CA ALA A 202 20.83 -5.91 6.58
C ALA A 202 19.91 -4.80 6.03
N ASN A 203 18.63 -5.13 5.82
CA ASN A 203 17.65 -4.12 5.42
C ASN A 203 17.53 -3.01 6.47
N ARG A 204 17.48 -1.75 6.04
CA ARG A 204 17.36 -0.58 6.92
C ARG A 204 16.18 -0.64 7.91
N LYS A 205 15.03 -1.21 7.50
CA LYS A 205 13.86 -1.42 8.39
C LYS A 205 14.15 -2.45 9.48
N ARG A 206 14.96 -3.48 9.17
CA ARG A 206 15.39 -4.49 10.15
C ARG A 206 16.32 -3.86 11.19
N VAL A 207 17.30 -3.07 10.75
CA VAL A 207 18.20 -2.32 11.65
C VAL A 207 17.40 -1.41 12.59
N TYR A 208 16.48 -0.60 12.05
CA TYR A 208 15.59 0.25 12.86
C TYR A 208 14.81 -0.55 13.92
N ARG A 209 14.17 -1.66 13.52
CA ARG A 209 13.37 -2.50 14.43
C ARG A 209 14.22 -3.10 15.55
N ILE A 210 15.43 -3.57 15.24
CA ILE A 210 16.35 -4.13 16.24
C ILE A 210 16.81 -3.03 17.20
N MET A 211 17.29 -1.89 16.68
CA MET A 211 17.68 -0.77 17.53
C MET A 211 16.53 -0.31 18.44
N LYS A 212 15.30 -0.24 17.91
CA LYS A 212 14.12 0.09 18.71
C LYS A 212 13.85 -0.94 19.82
N LYS A 213 13.90 -2.23 19.50
CA LYS A 213 13.68 -3.33 20.46
C LYS A 213 14.69 -3.31 21.60
N HIS A 214 15.94 -2.96 21.31
CA HIS A 214 17.04 -2.91 22.27
C HIS A 214 17.25 -1.52 22.91
N GLY A 215 16.36 -0.54 22.66
CA GLY A 215 16.49 0.79 23.25
C GLY A 215 17.68 1.63 22.75
N LEU A 216 18.24 1.28 21.59
CA LEU A 216 19.44 1.89 21.01
C LEU A 216 19.14 3.09 20.08
N LEU A 217 17.89 3.54 20.02
CA LEU A 217 17.55 4.73 19.23
C LEU A 217 17.89 5.99 20.03
N LEU A 218 18.54 6.94 19.37
CA LEU A 218 18.75 8.27 19.95
C LEU A 218 17.41 8.89 20.37
N GLN A 219 17.40 9.47 21.57
CA GLN A 219 16.24 10.22 22.02
C GLN A 219 16.00 11.40 21.09
N LYS A 220 14.75 11.58 20.69
CA LYS A 220 14.37 12.80 19.98
C LYS A 220 14.54 13.96 20.96
N HIS A 221 15.39 14.93 20.61
CA HIS A 221 15.47 16.17 21.37
C HIS A 221 14.08 16.80 21.41
N ALA A 222 13.47 16.85 22.59
CA ALA A 222 12.21 17.53 22.84
C ALA A 222 12.50 18.98 23.25
N GLY A 223 13.02 19.78 22.31
CA GLY A 223 13.31 21.19 22.58
C GLY A 223 14.45 21.73 21.72
N GLY A 224 14.28 22.97 21.27
CA GLY A 224 15.18 23.67 20.35
C GLY A 224 14.54 23.76 18.96
N HIS A 225 14.06 24.96 18.63
CA HIS A 225 13.35 25.29 17.40
C HIS A 225 13.89 24.54 16.18
N ALA A 226 12.99 24.16 15.28
CA ALA A 226 13.35 23.94 13.90
C ALA A 226 14.18 25.15 13.45
N GLU A 227 15.50 24.98 13.35
CA GLU A 227 16.35 25.75 12.46
C GLU A 227 15.80 25.46 11.07
N ARG A 228 14.75 26.21 10.73
CA ARG A 228 14.57 26.86 9.45
C ARG A 228 15.25 26.07 8.32
N GLN A 229 14.51 25.12 7.75
CA GLN A 229 14.89 24.49 6.48
C GLN A 229 15.05 25.61 5.46
N HIS A 230 16.28 25.89 5.04
CA HIS A 230 16.56 27.06 4.21
C HIS A 230 17.36 26.72 2.97
N ASP A 231 16.87 27.27 1.86
CA ASP A 231 17.18 27.05 0.45
C ASP A 231 18.52 27.64 0.00
N GLY A 232 19.45 27.89 0.92
CA GLY A 232 20.79 28.39 0.59
C GLY A 232 21.56 27.33 -0.18
N ARG A 233 21.46 27.33 -1.52
CA ARG A 233 22.27 26.49 -2.43
C ARG A 233 23.74 26.96 -2.39
N VAL A 234 24.42 26.70 -1.28
CA VAL A 234 25.87 26.79 -1.17
C VAL A 234 26.52 25.54 -1.76
N ALA A 235 25.77 24.42 -1.79
CA ALA A 235 26.19 23.20 -2.45
C ALA A 235 26.30 23.40 -3.96
N VAL A 236 27.44 23.00 -4.52
CA VAL A 236 27.77 23.08 -5.94
C VAL A 236 27.72 21.69 -6.56
N GLU A 237 27.40 21.62 -7.86
CA GLU A 237 27.16 20.35 -8.55
C GLU A 237 28.46 19.56 -8.84
N GLN A 238 29.57 20.28 -9.01
CA GLN A 238 30.88 19.72 -9.30
C GLN A 238 31.85 20.04 -8.18
N SER A 239 32.72 19.08 -7.94
CA SER A 239 33.79 19.24 -6.96
C SER A 239 34.80 20.29 -7.41
N ASN A 240 35.44 20.97 -6.46
CA ASN A 240 36.41 22.02 -6.70
C ASN A 240 35.85 23.25 -7.43
N LEU A 241 34.53 23.48 -7.40
CA LEU A 241 33.95 24.76 -7.83
C LEU A 241 33.97 25.78 -6.69
N ARG A 242 33.60 25.33 -5.48
CA ARG A 242 33.53 26.18 -4.29
C ARG A 242 34.00 25.42 -3.06
N TRP A 243 34.96 26.00 -2.38
CA TRP A 243 35.40 25.63 -1.05
C TRP A 243 34.87 26.63 -0.05
N CYS A 244 34.56 26.15 1.14
CA CYS A 244 34.19 26.99 2.27
C CYS A 244 35.17 26.80 3.42
N SER A 245 35.38 27.85 4.19
CA SER A 245 36.19 27.82 5.39
C SER A 245 35.51 28.59 6.50
N ASP A 246 35.69 28.09 7.71
CA ASP A 246 35.19 28.68 8.95
C ASP A 246 36.05 28.18 10.12
N GLY A 247 35.86 28.80 11.28
CA GLY A 247 36.54 28.47 12.52
C GLY A 247 35.56 28.12 13.63
N PHE A 248 35.88 27.10 14.42
CA PHE A 248 35.12 26.77 15.62
C PHE A 248 36.03 26.60 16.84
N GLU A 249 35.46 26.83 18.02
CA GLU A 249 36.16 26.66 19.28
C GLU A 249 35.42 25.71 20.23
N PHE A 250 36.19 25.03 21.08
CA PHE A 250 35.69 24.18 22.16
C PHE A 250 36.71 24.11 23.31
N ALA A 251 36.23 23.75 24.50
CA ALA A 251 37.05 23.61 25.70
C ALA A 251 37.49 22.15 25.92
N CYS A 252 38.70 22.01 26.43
CA CYS A 252 39.26 20.78 26.99
C CYS A 252 38.85 20.61 28.46
N ASP A 253 39.07 19.42 28.99
CA ASP A 253 38.71 19.04 30.37
C ASP A 253 39.53 19.85 31.40
N ASN A 254 40.74 20.28 31.04
CA ASN A 254 41.58 21.21 31.80
C ASN A 254 41.24 22.71 31.60
N ALA A 255 40.12 23.02 30.94
CA ALA A 255 39.66 24.37 30.58
C ALA A 255 40.48 25.12 29.51
N GLU A 256 41.53 24.52 28.94
CA GLU A 256 42.16 25.09 27.74
C GLU A 256 41.16 25.15 26.59
N ARG A 257 41.31 26.12 25.70
CA ARG A 257 40.43 26.29 24.54
C ARG A 257 41.21 25.98 23.28
N VAL A 258 40.65 25.11 22.44
CA VAL A 258 41.19 24.81 21.11
C VAL A 258 40.31 25.51 20.09
N ARG A 259 40.94 26.27 19.19
CA ARG A 259 40.31 26.91 18.04
C ARG A 259 40.80 26.20 16.79
N VAL A 260 39.87 25.80 15.93
CA VAL A 260 40.15 25.04 14.70
C VAL A 260 39.56 25.79 13.52
N ALA A 261 40.38 26.14 12.53
CA ALA A 261 39.92 26.54 11.21
C ALA A 261 40.04 25.35 10.25
N PHE A 262 39.12 25.23 9.30
CA PHE A 262 39.10 24.13 8.34
C PHE A 262 38.80 24.61 6.93
N ALA A 263 39.16 23.79 5.94
CA ALA A 263 38.80 23.97 4.53
C ALA A 263 37.94 22.78 4.07
N LEU A 264 36.78 23.05 3.49
CA LEU A 264 35.79 22.04 3.10
C LEU A 264 35.30 22.27 1.67
N ASP A 265 35.21 21.20 0.87
CA ASP A 265 34.59 21.26 -0.46
C ASP A 265 33.06 21.24 -0.37
N CYS A 266 32.39 22.14 -1.09
CA CYS A 266 30.94 22.30 -1.00
C CYS A 266 30.13 21.26 -1.80
N CYS A 267 30.76 20.48 -2.67
CA CYS A 267 30.14 19.39 -3.42
C CYS A 267 30.24 18.07 -2.64
N ASP A 268 31.46 17.62 -2.38
CA ASP A 268 31.76 16.28 -1.89
C ASP A 268 31.93 16.19 -0.37
N ARG A 269 31.88 17.33 0.33
CA ARG A 269 31.99 17.42 1.79
C ARG A 269 33.33 16.99 2.35
N GLU A 270 34.38 16.86 1.54
CA GLU A 270 35.71 16.54 2.06
C GLU A 270 36.28 17.73 2.83
N ALA A 271 36.74 17.47 4.05
CA ALA A 271 37.49 18.41 4.84
C ALA A 271 38.98 18.27 4.48
N MET A 272 39.44 19.12 3.55
CA MET A 272 40.74 19.01 2.90
C MET A 272 41.90 19.42 3.80
N SER A 273 41.69 20.34 4.73
CA SER A 273 42.75 20.75 5.67
C SER A 273 42.15 21.36 6.93
N HIS A 274 42.97 21.40 7.98
CA HIS A 274 42.64 22.08 9.21
C HIS A 274 43.91 22.68 9.85
N VAL A 275 43.71 23.74 10.62
CA VAL A 275 44.73 24.31 11.51
C VAL A 275 44.10 24.46 12.89
N ALA A 276 44.86 24.13 13.93
CA ALA A 276 44.39 24.19 15.30
C ALA A 276 45.40 24.91 16.20
N THR A 277 44.90 25.76 17.09
CA THR A 277 45.71 26.56 17.99
C THR A 277 44.97 26.83 19.31
N THR A 278 45.72 27.09 20.38
CA THR A 278 45.19 27.57 21.66
C THR A 278 45.03 29.09 21.69
N ALA A 279 45.74 29.80 20.80
CA ALA A 279 45.64 31.23 20.61
C ALA A 279 44.53 31.61 19.62
N GLY A 280 44.44 32.89 19.24
CA GLY A 280 43.59 33.31 18.13
C GLY A 280 44.17 32.85 16.78
N ILE A 281 43.30 32.53 15.84
CA ILE A 281 43.68 32.13 14.47
C ILE A 281 44.12 33.39 13.71
N LYS A 282 45.37 33.41 13.25
CA LYS A 282 45.98 34.54 12.54
C LYS A 282 45.80 34.41 11.03
N SER A 283 46.05 35.49 10.31
CA SER A 283 46.07 35.48 8.84
C SER A 283 47.10 34.50 8.27
N ASP A 284 48.23 34.31 8.95
CA ASP A 284 49.29 33.37 8.54
C ASP A 284 48.78 31.93 8.59
N ASP A 285 48.08 31.55 9.68
CA ASP A 285 47.45 30.24 9.83
C ASP A 285 46.44 29.95 8.71
N ILE A 286 45.66 30.97 8.30
CA ILE A 286 44.70 30.84 7.19
C ILE A 286 45.41 30.67 5.84
N ARG A 287 46.55 31.33 5.62
CA ARG A 287 47.33 31.11 4.40
C ARG A 287 47.90 29.70 4.35
N ASP A 288 48.43 29.20 5.46
CA ASP A 288 48.91 27.82 5.58
C ASP A 288 47.78 26.81 5.35
N LEU A 289 46.58 27.08 5.88
CA LEU A 289 45.37 26.30 5.63
C LEU A 289 45.04 26.21 4.14
N MET A 290 45.08 27.33 3.42
CA MET A 290 44.81 27.39 1.98
C MET A 290 45.85 26.59 1.17
N VAL A 291 47.14 26.76 1.47
CA VAL A 291 48.22 26.00 0.80
C VAL A 291 48.04 24.51 1.03
N THR A 292 47.81 24.12 2.29
CA THR A 292 47.63 22.72 2.67
C THR A 292 46.42 22.10 1.97
N ALA A 293 45.31 22.85 1.85
CA ALA A 293 44.12 22.38 1.13
C ALA A 293 44.43 22.12 -0.35
N VAL A 294 45.10 23.07 -1.02
CA VAL A 294 45.48 22.93 -2.43
C VAL A 294 46.43 21.76 -2.64
N ASP A 295 47.43 21.60 -1.77
CA ASP A 295 48.42 20.52 -1.87
C ASP A 295 47.78 19.14 -1.67
N GLN A 296 46.95 18.99 -0.63
CA GLN A 296 46.23 17.73 -0.37
C GLN A 296 45.27 17.37 -1.50
N ARG A 297 44.60 18.37 -2.10
CA ARG A 297 43.59 18.12 -3.12
C ARG A 297 44.16 17.81 -4.50
N PHE A 298 45.25 18.48 -4.88
CA PHE A 298 45.79 18.40 -6.25
C PHE A 298 47.21 17.84 -6.35
N SER A 299 47.82 17.40 -5.25
CA SER A 299 49.14 16.76 -5.22
C SER A 299 50.23 17.61 -5.91
N ARG A 300 50.69 18.68 -5.24
CA ARG A 300 51.78 19.58 -5.68
C ARG A 300 51.59 20.27 -7.02
N LEU A 301 50.44 20.88 -7.27
CA LEU A 301 50.32 21.90 -8.31
C LEU A 301 50.75 23.27 -7.77
N ASN A 302 51.68 23.94 -8.45
CA ASN A 302 52.09 25.32 -8.10
C ASN A 302 50.97 26.36 -8.33
N ARG A 303 49.95 26.02 -9.13
CA ARG A 303 48.76 26.85 -9.37
C ARG A 303 47.61 25.99 -9.89
N LEU A 304 46.40 26.26 -9.41
CA LEU A 304 45.19 25.57 -9.84
C LEU A 304 44.87 25.85 -11.32
N PRO A 305 44.43 24.84 -12.10
CA PRO A 305 44.10 25.01 -13.52
C PRO A 305 42.80 25.81 -13.73
N THR A 306 41.93 25.84 -12.73
CA THR A 306 40.68 26.60 -12.70
C THR A 306 40.60 27.38 -11.40
N THR A 307 40.01 28.57 -11.46
CA THR A 307 39.79 29.37 -10.24
C THR A 307 38.72 28.70 -9.38
N ILE A 308 39.01 28.48 -8.10
CA ILE A 308 38.07 27.91 -7.14
C ILE A 308 37.55 29.03 -6.25
N GLU A 309 36.23 29.07 -6.03
CA GLU A 309 35.64 30.03 -5.12
C GLU A 309 35.96 29.65 -3.67
N TRP A 310 36.50 30.59 -2.89
CA TRP A 310 36.82 30.41 -1.48
C TRP A 310 35.86 31.25 -0.63
N LEU A 311 34.81 30.61 -0.12
CA LEU A 311 33.75 31.23 0.65
C LEU A 311 34.09 31.24 2.14
N THR A 312 34.08 32.43 2.73
CA THR A 312 34.36 32.63 4.16
C THR A 312 33.39 33.64 4.77
N ASP A 313 33.34 33.66 6.10
CA ASP A 313 32.73 34.76 6.82
C ASP A 313 33.55 36.07 6.67
N ASN A 314 33.11 37.11 7.38
CA ASN A 314 33.82 38.40 7.41
C ASN A 314 34.89 38.47 8.51
N GLY A 315 35.40 37.34 8.99
CA GLY A 315 36.46 37.29 9.99
C GLY A 315 37.70 38.07 9.55
N SER A 316 38.34 38.78 10.49
CA SER A 316 39.50 39.64 10.20
C SER A 316 40.69 38.89 9.60
N CYS A 317 40.86 37.61 9.96
CA CYS A 317 41.91 36.75 9.41
C CYS A 317 41.69 36.46 7.91
N TYR A 318 40.44 36.38 7.46
CA TYR A 318 40.04 36.13 6.07
C TYR A 318 39.99 37.39 5.21
N THR A 319 39.61 38.54 5.78
CA THR A 319 39.44 39.82 5.05
C THR A 319 40.73 40.61 4.86
N ALA A 320 41.80 40.27 5.59
CA ALA A 320 43.11 40.90 5.51
C ALA A 320 43.62 40.99 4.05
N ALA A 321 44.22 42.13 3.69
CA ALA A 321 44.66 42.41 2.33
C ALA A 321 45.66 41.37 1.80
N ASP A 322 46.61 40.97 2.65
CA ASP A 322 47.63 39.98 2.31
C ASP A 322 47.02 38.58 2.12
N THR A 323 46.05 38.18 2.95
CA THR A 323 45.34 36.90 2.78
C THR A 323 44.57 36.87 1.45
N ARG A 324 43.84 37.94 1.12
CA ARG A 324 43.10 38.03 -0.17
C ARG A 324 44.03 38.08 -1.38
N ARG A 325 45.19 38.73 -1.24
CA ARG A 325 46.22 38.74 -2.28
C ARG A 325 46.77 37.33 -2.49
N PHE A 326 47.14 36.67 -1.39
CA PHE A 326 47.67 35.31 -1.41
C PHE A 326 46.71 34.31 -2.03
N ALA A 327 45.43 34.34 -1.63
CA ALA A 327 44.38 33.50 -2.21
C ALA A 327 44.33 33.64 -3.74
N ARG A 328 44.38 34.86 -4.28
CA ARG A 328 44.41 35.10 -5.73
C ARG A 328 45.65 34.54 -6.42
N GLU A 329 46.81 34.60 -5.77
CA GLU A 329 48.08 34.09 -6.31
C GLU A 329 48.04 32.56 -6.49
N ILE A 330 47.41 31.82 -5.56
CA ILE A 330 47.27 30.37 -5.62
C ILE A 330 46.04 29.88 -6.44
N GLY A 331 45.21 30.81 -6.94
CA GLY A 331 44.04 30.50 -7.78
C GLY A 331 42.72 30.34 -7.02
N LEU A 332 42.63 30.87 -5.79
CA LEU A 332 41.39 30.95 -5.01
C LEU A 332 40.76 32.35 -5.13
N LEU A 333 39.48 32.40 -5.50
CA LEU A 333 38.68 33.62 -5.53
C LEU A 333 38.01 33.84 -4.17
N SER A 334 38.52 34.77 -3.36
CA SER A 334 37.92 35.10 -2.07
C SER A 334 36.51 35.67 -2.24
N LEU A 335 35.53 34.94 -1.72
CA LEU A 335 34.14 35.37 -1.59
C LEU A 335 33.80 35.48 -0.10
N HIS A 336 33.06 36.51 0.25
CA HIS A 336 32.62 36.73 1.62
C HIS A 336 31.10 36.68 1.71
N THR A 337 30.61 36.11 2.80
CA THR A 337 29.19 36.16 3.15
C THR A 337 28.72 37.61 3.30
N PRO A 338 27.52 37.97 2.82
CA PRO A 338 26.92 39.25 3.15
C PRO A 338 26.87 39.47 4.67
N ILE A 339 27.06 40.71 5.09
CA ILE A 339 26.94 41.11 6.50
C ILE A 339 25.54 40.72 6.99
N GLU A 340 25.45 40.03 8.13
CA GLU A 340 24.21 39.51 8.75
C GLU A 340 23.48 38.37 8.01
N SER A 341 24.15 37.62 7.13
CA SER A 341 23.60 36.39 6.53
C SER A 341 24.34 35.11 6.95
N PRO A 342 24.10 34.59 8.17
CA PRO A 342 24.65 33.27 8.58
C PRO A 342 24.23 32.14 7.63
N GLN A 343 23.13 32.33 6.87
CA GLN A 343 22.64 31.35 5.91
C GLN A 343 23.56 31.11 4.72
N SER A 344 24.51 32.03 4.45
CA SER A 344 25.35 31.97 3.25
C SER A 344 26.56 31.05 3.37
N ASN A 345 26.97 30.63 4.58
CA ASN A 345 28.00 29.59 4.81
C ASN A 345 27.44 28.34 5.53
N GLY A 346 26.16 28.02 5.32
CA GLY A 346 25.50 26.91 6.03
C GLY A 346 26.14 25.52 5.85
N MET A 347 27.04 25.38 4.87
CA MET A 347 27.87 24.18 4.66
C MET A 347 28.91 24.01 5.76
N ALA A 348 29.65 25.08 6.06
CA ALA A 348 30.65 25.10 7.11
C ALA A 348 30.00 24.93 8.49
N GLU A 349 28.88 25.62 8.74
CA GLU A 349 28.10 25.47 9.99
C GLU A 349 27.58 24.03 10.17
N ALA A 350 27.11 23.39 9.08
CA ALA A 350 26.66 22.00 9.14
C ALA A 350 27.81 21.02 9.42
N PHE A 351 28.99 21.29 8.88
CA PHE A 351 30.21 20.54 9.20
C PHE A 351 30.58 20.72 10.67
N GLU A 352 30.68 21.96 11.18
CA GLU A 352 31.00 22.24 12.58
C GLU A 352 30.04 21.51 13.52
N ARG A 353 28.73 21.65 13.29
CA ARG A 353 27.70 21.00 14.11
C ARG A 353 27.86 19.48 14.13
N THR A 354 28.20 18.89 12.98
CA THR A 354 28.46 17.45 12.86
C THR A 354 29.74 17.08 13.60
N PHE A 355 30.82 17.83 13.40
CA PHE A 355 32.13 17.55 13.98
C PHE A 355 32.10 17.65 15.51
N LYS A 356 31.46 18.71 16.05
CA LYS A 356 31.28 18.88 17.49
C LYS A 356 30.44 17.76 18.11
N ARG A 357 29.31 17.41 17.47
CA ARG A 357 28.41 16.35 17.95
C ARG A 357 29.08 14.97 17.94
N ASP A 358 29.77 14.64 16.86
CA ASP A 358 30.18 13.25 16.61
C ASP A 358 31.59 12.95 17.12
N TYR A 359 32.47 13.95 17.14
CA TYR A 359 33.87 13.77 17.51
C TYR A 359 34.18 14.46 18.82
N VAL A 360 33.98 15.78 18.90
CA VAL A 360 34.38 16.57 20.08
C VAL A 360 33.63 16.13 21.34
N ALA A 361 32.32 15.83 21.24
CA ALA A 361 31.50 15.48 22.40
C ALA A 361 31.90 14.14 23.06
N PHE A 362 32.39 13.16 22.29
CA PHE A 362 32.59 11.79 22.77
C PHE A 362 34.05 11.36 22.90
N ASN A 363 34.99 12.10 22.28
CA ASN A 363 36.41 11.80 22.44
C ASN A 363 36.99 12.43 23.71
N PRO A 364 37.97 11.78 24.37
CA PRO A 364 38.72 12.36 25.49
C PRO A 364 39.41 13.67 25.09
N LYS A 365 39.36 14.69 25.96
CA LYS A 365 39.97 16.00 25.69
C LYS A 365 40.73 16.50 26.94
N PRO A 366 41.71 15.75 27.46
CA PRO A 366 42.38 16.09 28.72
C PRO A 366 43.04 17.48 28.67
N ASP A 367 43.72 17.78 27.57
CA ASP A 367 44.43 19.03 27.32
C ASP A 367 44.47 19.37 25.82
N ALA A 368 44.85 20.61 25.49
CA ALA A 368 44.86 21.09 24.12
C ALA A 368 45.89 20.39 23.25
N ALA A 369 47.06 20.02 23.77
CA ALA A 369 48.10 19.35 23.00
C ALA A 369 47.64 17.96 22.54
N THR A 370 47.02 17.19 23.44
CA THR A 370 46.44 15.87 23.16
C THR A 370 45.33 15.96 22.12
N VAL A 371 44.46 16.97 22.23
CA VAL A 371 43.37 17.20 21.26
C VAL A 371 43.93 17.55 19.89
N ILE A 372 44.87 18.49 19.81
CA ILE A 372 45.48 18.92 18.54
C ILE A 372 46.16 17.73 17.83
N GLN A 373 46.82 16.84 18.58
CA GLN A 373 47.40 15.60 18.04
C GLN A 373 46.34 14.60 17.55
N SER A 374 45.14 14.61 18.13
CA SER A 374 44.04 13.72 17.77
C SER A 374 43.22 14.22 16.58
N LEU A 375 43.20 15.53 16.31
CA LEU A 375 42.41 16.12 15.22
C LEU A 375 42.65 15.45 13.85
N PRO A 376 43.90 15.17 13.41
CA PRO A 376 44.13 14.47 12.14
C PRO A 376 43.39 13.13 12.04
N ILE A 377 43.32 12.36 13.13
CA ILE A 377 42.61 11.07 13.17
C ILE A 377 41.09 11.29 13.02
N TRP A 378 40.55 12.32 13.65
CA TRP A 378 39.12 12.65 13.56
C TRP A 378 38.73 13.14 12.16
N PHE A 379 39.53 14.02 11.55
CA PHE A 379 39.35 14.48 10.17
C PHE A 379 39.48 13.32 9.17
N GLU A 380 40.44 12.42 9.36
CA GLU A 380 40.62 11.23 8.55
C GLU A 380 39.39 10.31 8.64
N HIS A 381 38.90 10.04 9.85
CA HIS A 381 37.66 9.26 10.04
C HIS A 381 36.45 9.96 9.39
N TYR A 382 36.35 11.28 9.50
CA TYR A 382 35.31 12.06 8.82
C TYR A 382 35.34 11.86 7.30
N ASN A 383 36.51 12.03 6.68
CA ASN A 383 36.66 11.92 5.22
C ASN A 383 36.54 10.49 4.70
N ALA A 384 37.01 9.50 5.45
CA ALA A 384 37.04 8.11 5.01
C ALA A 384 35.77 7.33 5.36
N LEU A 385 35.14 7.61 6.51
CA LEU A 385 34.14 6.72 7.10
C LEU A 385 32.80 7.39 7.43
N HIS A 386 32.73 8.70 7.68
CA HIS A 386 31.49 9.35 8.12
C HIS A 386 30.37 9.28 7.06
N PRO A 387 29.20 8.69 7.35
CA PRO A 387 28.11 8.62 6.37
C PRO A 387 27.35 9.95 6.24
N HIS A 388 27.37 10.56 5.05
CA HIS A 388 26.62 11.79 4.77
C HIS A 388 25.30 11.53 4.07
N ARG A 389 24.18 11.96 4.66
CA ARG A 389 22.86 11.86 4.03
C ARG A 389 22.82 12.51 2.63
N ALA A 390 23.46 13.67 2.47
CA ALA A 390 23.53 14.39 1.20
C ALA A 390 24.28 13.62 0.09
N LEU A 391 25.20 12.72 0.47
CA LEU A 391 26.01 11.89 -0.44
C LEU A 391 25.44 10.46 -0.58
N GLY A 392 24.17 10.26 -0.19
CA GLY A 392 23.55 8.93 -0.20
C GLY A 392 24.11 7.98 0.87
N TYR A 393 24.57 8.53 2.00
CA TYR A 393 25.24 7.84 3.11
C TYR A 393 26.63 7.28 2.78
N ARG A 394 27.28 7.81 1.74
CA ARG A 394 28.72 7.61 1.50
C ARG A 394 29.54 8.60 2.32
N SER A 395 30.80 8.25 2.57
CA SER A 395 31.80 9.21 3.04
C SER A 395 32.27 10.13 1.92
N PRO A 396 32.91 11.27 2.24
CA PRO A 396 33.46 12.17 1.23
C PRO A 396 34.37 11.46 0.22
N ARG A 397 35.31 10.62 0.69
CA ARG A 397 36.23 9.90 -0.21
C ARG A 397 35.58 8.81 -1.03
N GLU A 398 34.57 8.11 -0.48
CA GLU A 398 33.77 7.17 -1.28
C GLU A 398 33.02 7.87 -2.41
N PHE A 399 32.48 9.06 -2.14
CA PHE A 399 31.76 9.84 -3.13
C PHE A 399 32.70 10.35 -4.23
N ILE A 400 33.90 10.82 -3.87
CA ILE A 400 34.94 11.22 -4.82
C ILE A 400 35.37 10.04 -5.69
N ALA A 401 35.66 8.89 -5.08
CA ALA A 401 36.06 7.68 -5.81
C ALA A 401 34.97 7.20 -6.79
N LEU A 402 33.70 7.28 -6.39
CA LEU A 402 32.57 6.95 -7.26
C LEU A 402 32.46 7.91 -8.45
N LYS A 403 32.61 9.22 -8.23
CA LYS A 403 32.57 10.22 -9.31
C LYS A 403 33.77 10.10 -10.27
N ALA A 404 34.93 9.69 -9.76
CA ALA A 404 36.12 9.44 -10.57
C ALA A 404 35.97 8.19 -11.46
N ASN A 405 35.21 7.18 -11.02
CA ASN A 405 34.97 5.92 -11.72
C ASN A 405 33.47 5.65 -11.95
N PRO A 406 32.80 6.39 -12.86
CA PRO A 406 31.35 6.26 -13.07
C PRO A 406 30.88 4.93 -13.69
N THR A 407 31.81 4.08 -14.15
CA THR A 407 31.52 2.82 -14.87
C THR A 407 31.37 1.57 -13.98
N GLY A 408 31.40 1.69 -12.65
CA GLY A 408 31.15 0.59 -11.72
C GLY A 408 29.83 0.76 -10.95
N GLU A 409 28.87 -0.13 -11.19
CA GLU A 409 27.60 -0.32 -10.45
C GLU A 409 26.42 0.63 -10.73
N VAL A 410 25.64 0.29 -11.76
CA VAL A 410 24.16 0.26 -11.62
C VAL A 410 23.70 -1.19 -11.78
N ALA A 411 23.87 -1.96 -10.70
CA ALA A 411 23.03 -3.11 -10.41
C ALA A 411 22.16 -2.77 -9.20
N LEU A 412 21.34 -1.72 -9.34
CA LEU A 412 20.23 -1.51 -8.43
C LEU A 412 19.14 -2.52 -8.80
N SER A 413 19.16 -3.64 -8.08
CA SER A 413 18.05 -4.57 -8.01
C SER A 413 16.86 -3.85 -7.38
N GLU A 414 15.90 -3.47 -8.21
CA GLU A 414 14.51 -3.42 -7.79
C GLU A 414 14.08 -4.85 -7.43
N ASN A 415 13.88 -5.10 -6.13
CA ASN A 415 12.85 -5.99 -5.56
C ASN A 415 12.81 -5.88 -4.03
#